data_AF-A0AAJ0FY94-F1
#
_entry.id   AF-A0AAJ0FY94-F1
#
_cell.length_a   1.000
_cell.length_b   1.000
_cell.length_c   1.000
_cell.angle_alpha   90.00
_cell.angle_beta   90.00
_cell.angle_gamma   90.00
#
_symmetry.space_group_name_H-M   'P 1'
#
loop_
_entity.id
_entity.type
_entity.pdbx_description
1 polymer ?
#
loop_
_entity_poly.entity_id
_entity_poly.type
_entity_poly.pdbx_seq_one_letter_code
_entity_poly.pdbx_strand_id
1 'polypeptide(L)'
;MSYYLPTVLINAVGLSNQLARLLTAVNSVTYLVFSCISISLVEKWGRRGLMLVSTAGQGLAFFIITILLRFGSPPDGERRFSMASIPFFFLYYIAFGIGMLGVPWLYPTEINSIAMRTKGAAVSTATNWITNFVIVQITPIGIQNLSWRFWIVFTVLNAAFIPIIYFFYPETSNRTLEDLDDYYRNNPPLIVVGDKDVMSSKRPRRYIEQEELHRQRVARQSGEVSRAKSVTQEDHIEDYRV
;
A
#
# COMPACT_ATOMS: atom_id res chain seq x y z
N MET A 1 -10.48 12.50 -3.08
CA MET A 1 -11.69 12.33 -3.90
C MET A 1 -13.00 12.22 -3.11
N SER A 2 -13.02 11.54 -1.96
CA SER A 2 -14.27 11.34 -1.18
C SER A 2 -14.98 12.64 -0.78
N TYR A 3 -14.22 13.71 -0.55
CA TYR A 3 -14.76 15.04 -0.25
C TYR A 3 -15.59 15.64 -1.39
N TYR A 4 -15.29 15.30 -2.65
CA TYR A 4 -15.90 15.92 -3.83
C TYR A 4 -16.77 14.95 -4.64
N LEU A 5 -16.94 13.70 -4.22
CA LEU A 5 -17.74 12.72 -4.97
C LEU A 5 -19.19 13.18 -5.22
N PRO A 6 -19.94 13.73 -4.24
CA PRO A 6 -21.27 14.27 -4.51
C PRO A 6 -21.23 15.42 -5.53
N THR A 7 -20.27 16.33 -5.38
CA THR A 7 -20.09 17.49 -6.26
C THR A 7 -19.75 17.08 -7.69
N VAL A 8 -18.91 16.05 -7.86
CA VAL A 8 -18.58 15.45 -9.15
C VAL A 8 -19.83 14.83 -9.77
N LEU A 9 -20.59 14.04 -9.01
CA LEU A 9 -21.82 13.40 -9.51
C LEU A 9 -22.89 14.42 -9.92
N ILE A 10 -22.94 15.58 -9.25
CA ILE A 10 -23.83 16.68 -9.63
C ILE A 10 -23.29 17.40 -10.87
N ASN A 11 -22.04 17.85 -10.85
CA ASN A 11 -21.51 18.78 -11.86
C ASN A 11 -21.03 18.08 -13.15
N ALA A 12 -20.46 16.87 -13.05
CA ALA A 12 -19.95 16.13 -14.20
C ALA A 12 -20.98 15.15 -14.77
N VAL A 13 -21.88 14.60 -13.93
CA VAL A 13 -22.89 13.62 -14.36
C VAL A 13 -24.30 14.20 -14.46
N GLY A 14 -24.58 15.31 -13.78
CA GLY A 14 -25.89 15.97 -13.81
C GLY A 14 -26.93 15.33 -12.90
N LEU A 15 -26.52 14.58 -11.86
CA LEU A 15 -27.45 13.94 -10.92
C LEU A 15 -28.10 14.96 -9.98
N SER A 16 -29.30 14.62 -9.49
CA SER A 16 -29.95 15.41 -8.44
C SER A 16 -29.13 15.33 -7.13
N ASN A 17 -29.22 16.38 -6.32
CA ASN A 17 -28.45 16.47 -5.08
C ASN A 17 -28.78 15.34 -4.09
N GLN A 18 -30.05 14.93 -3.99
CA GLN A 18 -30.46 13.78 -3.18
C GLN A 18 -29.83 12.47 -3.66
N LEU A 19 -29.90 12.19 -4.96
CA LEU A 19 -29.37 10.96 -5.54
C LEU A 19 -27.83 10.90 -5.45
N ALA A 20 -27.14 12.01 -5.69
CA ALA A 20 -25.68 12.10 -5.58
C ALA A 20 -25.19 11.82 -4.14
N ARG A 21 -25.89 12.35 -3.13
CA ARG A 21 -25.58 12.06 -1.72
C ARG A 21 -25.84 10.61 -1.36
N LEU A 22 -26.96 10.05 -1.81
CA LEU A 22 -27.29 8.63 -1.58
C LEU A 22 -26.22 7.71 -2.19
N LEU A 23 -25.86 7.93 -3.47
CA LEU A 23 -24.79 7.17 -4.15
C LEU A 23 -23.45 7.29 -3.43
N THR A 24 -23.12 8.48 -2.92
CA THR A 24 -21.89 8.67 -2.14
C THR A 24 -21.91 7.87 -0.85
N ALA A 25 -23.05 7.83 -0.14
CA ALA A 25 -23.21 7.03 1.06
C ALA A 25 -23.06 5.53 0.77
N VAL A 26 -23.74 5.03 -0.27
CA VAL A 26 -23.62 3.62 -0.70
C VAL A 26 -22.17 3.29 -1.07
N ASN A 27 -21.51 4.17 -1.84
CA ASN A 27 -20.11 3.99 -2.21
C ASN A 27 -19.18 3.94 -0.99
N SER A 28 -19.49 4.69 0.06
CA SER A 28 -18.71 4.68 1.32
C SER A 28 -18.87 3.35 2.07
N VAL A 29 -20.08 2.76 2.04
CA VAL A 29 -20.32 1.41 2.58
C VAL A 29 -19.60 0.35 1.76
N THR A 30 -19.67 0.43 0.42
CA THR A 30 -18.90 -0.47 -0.46
C THR A 30 -17.41 -0.40 -0.15
N TYR A 31 -16.88 0.82 -0.06
CA TYR A 31 -15.48 1.05 0.30
C TYR A 31 -15.11 0.44 1.65
N LEU A 32 -15.96 0.58 2.67
CA LEU A 32 -15.76 -0.04 3.98
C LEU A 32 -15.69 -1.57 3.87
N VAL A 33 -16.65 -2.20 3.18
CA VAL A 33 -16.68 -3.68 3.02
C VAL A 33 -15.41 -4.19 2.34
N PHE A 34 -14.97 -3.55 1.25
CA PHE A 34 -13.77 -3.97 0.54
C PHE A 34 -12.47 -3.67 1.31
N SER A 35 -12.46 -2.65 2.16
CA SER A 35 -11.34 -2.41 3.08
C SER A 35 -11.23 -3.49 4.17
N CYS A 36 -12.34 -4.07 4.62
CA CYS A 36 -12.26 -5.23 5.53
C CYS A 36 -11.70 -6.46 4.82
N ILE A 37 -12.11 -6.68 3.56
CA ILE A 37 -11.62 -7.79 2.72
C ILE A 37 -10.10 -7.65 2.47
N SER A 38 -9.58 -6.43 2.34
CA SER A 38 -8.16 -6.20 2.09
C SER A 38 -7.24 -6.79 3.16
N ILE A 39 -7.69 -6.87 4.41
CA ILE A 39 -6.92 -7.43 5.54
C ILE A 39 -6.60 -8.91 5.27
N SER A 40 -7.55 -9.68 4.78
CA SER A 40 -7.32 -11.10 4.44
C SER A 40 -6.52 -11.27 3.14
N LEU A 41 -6.61 -10.29 2.23
CA LEU A 41 -5.91 -10.33 0.95
C LEU A 41 -4.42 -9.97 1.08
N VAL A 42 -4.05 -9.08 2.00
CA VAL A 42 -2.65 -8.64 2.16
C VAL A 42 -1.72 -9.75 2.61
N GLU A 43 -2.22 -10.69 3.40
CA GLU A 43 -1.46 -11.86 3.82
C GLU A 43 -1.27 -12.87 2.68
N LYS A 44 -2.24 -12.99 1.77
CA LYS A 44 -2.23 -14.00 0.69
C LYS A 44 -1.50 -13.55 -0.57
N TRP A 45 -1.76 -12.32 -1.01
CA TRP A 45 -1.28 -11.79 -2.30
C TRP A 45 -0.01 -10.94 -2.16
N GLY A 46 0.34 -10.62 -0.92
CA GLY A 46 1.44 -9.76 -0.58
C GLY A 46 1.19 -8.28 -0.83
N ARG A 47 2.12 -7.44 -0.38
CA ARG A 47 1.98 -5.98 -0.39
C ARG A 47 2.17 -5.44 -1.80
N ARG A 48 3.21 -5.90 -2.51
CA ARG A 48 3.53 -5.42 -3.87
C ARG A 48 2.46 -5.82 -4.87
N GLY A 49 2.02 -7.08 -4.80
CA GLY A 49 0.95 -7.60 -5.67
C GLY A 49 -0.35 -6.80 -5.51
N LEU A 50 -0.76 -6.52 -4.27
CA LEU A 50 -1.94 -5.71 -4.02
C LEU A 50 -1.80 -4.26 -4.48
N MET A 51 -0.65 -3.61 -4.27
CA MET A 51 -0.41 -2.25 -4.77
C MET A 51 -0.50 -2.18 -6.30
N LEU A 52 0.05 -3.19 -7.01
CA LEU A 52 -0.04 -3.24 -8.47
C LEU A 52 -1.48 -3.46 -8.96
N VAL A 53 -2.20 -4.44 -8.41
CA VAL A 53 -3.58 -4.74 -8.83
C VAL A 53 -4.52 -3.57 -8.50
N SER A 54 -4.38 -2.97 -7.31
CA SER A 54 -5.18 -1.82 -6.92
C SER A 54 -4.91 -0.59 -7.79
N THR A 55 -3.64 -0.26 -8.04
CA THR A 55 -3.26 0.88 -8.91
C THR A 55 -3.72 0.65 -10.35
N ALA A 56 -3.59 -0.57 -10.88
CA ALA A 56 -4.10 -0.93 -12.20
C ALA A 56 -5.63 -0.79 -12.27
N GLY A 57 -6.35 -1.27 -11.25
CA GLY A 57 -7.81 -1.14 -11.15
C GLY A 57 -8.26 0.32 -11.08
N GLN A 58 -7.56 1.17 -10.33
CA GLN A 58 -7.82 2.60 -10.26
C GLN A 58 -7.53 3.30 -11.59
N GLY A 59 -6.40 2.98 -12.23
CA GLY A 59 -6.03 3.51 -13.54
C GLY A 59 -7.06 3.16 -14.61
N LEU A 60 -7.51 1.91 -14.65
CA LEU A 60 -8.56 1.45 -15.57
C LEU A 60 -9.89 2.15 -15.30
N ALA A 61 -10.29 2.28 -14.04
CA ALA A 61 -11.50 3.00 -13.66
C ALA A 61 -11.46 4.46 -14.13
N PHE A 62 -10.36 5.18 -13.86
CA PHE A 62 -10.22 6.56 -14.31
C PHE A 62 -10.13 6.69 -15.83
N PHE A 63 -9.49 5.74 -16.52
CA PHE A 63 -9.44 5.72 -17.98
C PHE A 63 -10.86 5.62 -18.56
N ILE A 64 -11.68 4.69 -18.07
CA ILE A 64 -13.06 4.52 -18.54
C ILE A 64 -13.93 5.73 -18.16
N ILE A 65 -13.80 6.25 -16.93
CA ILE A 65 -14.50 7.48 -16.50
C ILE A 65 -14.17 8.64 -17.44
N THR A 66 -12.90 8.81 -17.80
CA THR A 66 -12.46 9.90 -18.70
C THR A 66 -13.12 9.78 -20.08
N ILE A 67 -13.17 8.57 -20.65
CA ILE A 67 -13.81 8.31 -21.95
C ILE A 67 -15.31 8.58 -21.87
N LEU A 68 -15.99 8.07 -20.84
CA LEU A 68 -17.43 8.24 -20.69
C LEU A 68 -17.82 9.71 -20.46
N LEU A 69 -17.06 10.45 -19.65
CA LEU A 69 -17.30 11.88 -19.43
C LEU A 69 -16.93 12.73 -20.66
N ARG A 70 -16.01 12.28 -21.52
CA ARG A 70 -15.75 12.92 -22.82
C ARG A 70 -16.99 12.86 -23.72
N PHE A 71 -17.63 11.69 -23.83
CA PHE A 71 -18.83 11.52 -24.65
C PHE A 71 -20.11 12.00 -23.98
N GLY A 72 -20.09 12.29 -22.68
CA GLY A 72 -21.22 12.84 -21.95
C GLY A 72 -21.15 14.35 -21.67
N SER A 73 -20.03 15.02 -22.00
CA SER A 73 -19.88 16.48 -21.81
C SER A 73 -20.56 17.28 -22.93
N PRO A 74 -21.22 18.41 -22.63
CA PRO A 74 -21.81 19.31 -23.62
C PRO A 74 -20.79 19.86 -24.64
N PRO A 75 -21.21 20.30 -25.85
CA PRO A 75 -22.60 20.44 -26.31
C PRO A 75 -23.21 19.17 -26.93
N ASP A 76 -22.40 18.27 -27.48
CA ASP A 76 -22.88 17.10 -28.25
C ASP A 76 -23.00 15.81 -27.42
N GLY A 77 -22.68 15.88 -26.12
CA GLY A 77 -22.60 14.70 -25.26
C GLY A 77 -23.96 14.19 -24.78
N GLU A 78 -24.17 12.88 -24.86
CA GLU A 78 -25.36 12.24 -24.31
C GLU A 78 -25.19 11.95 -22.81
N ARG A 79 -26.17 12.40 -22.02
CA ARG A 79 -26.22 12.15 -20.56
C ARG A 79 -26.10 10.66 -20.19
N ARG A 80 -26.51 9.76 -21.07
CA ARG A 80 -26.40 8.30 -20.88
C ARG A 80 -24.95 7.86 -20.65
N PHE A 81 -23.98 8.44 -21.34
CA PHE A 81 -22.57 8.13 -21.14
C PHE A 81 -22.06 8.60 -19.78
N SER A 82 -22.45 9.81 -19.35
CA SER A 82 -22.10 10.29 -18.01
C SER A 82 -22.69 9.40 -16.91
N MET A 83 -23.93 8.91 -17.07
CA MET A 83 -24.55 7.99 -16.11
C MET A 83 -23.83 6.63 -16.07
N ALA A 84 -23.32 6.16 -17.22
CA ALA A 84 -22.53 4.93 -17.27
C ALA A 84 -21.19 5.04 -16.52
N SER A 85 -20.71 6.25 -16.17
CA SER A 85 -19.48 6.43 -15.39
C SER A 85 -19.62 6.08 -13.90
N ILE A 86 -20.85 6.08 -13.37
CA ILE A 86 -21.15 5.83 -11.96
C ILE A 86 -20.55 4.52 -11.43
N PRO A 87 -20.77 3.33 -12.03
CA PRO A 87 -20.18 2.08 -11.56
C PRO A 87 -18.64 2.08 -11.57
N PHE A 88 -18.01 2.86 -12.44
CA PHE A 88 -16.55 2.97 -12.47
C PHE A 88 -16.01 3.84 -11.33
N PHE A 89 -16.78 4.81 -10.83
CA PHE A 89 -16.46 5.47 -9.56
C PHE A 89 -16.43 4.46 -8.42
N PHE A 90 -17.41 3.55 -8.35
CA PHE A 90 -17.41 2.46 -7.36
C PHE A 90 -16.21 1.54 -7.53
N LEU A 91 -15.87 1.15 -8.77
CA LEU A 91 -14.70 0.33 -9.06
C LEU A 91 -13.39 0.98 -8.56
N TYR A 92 -13.24 2.30 -8.76
CA TYR A 92 -12.10 3.05 -8.21
C TYR A 92 -12.02 2.91 -6.68
N TYR A 93 -13.13 3.08 -5.96
CA TYR A 93 -13.16 2.94 -4.50
C TYR A 93 -12.88 1.53 -4.01
N ILE A 94 -13.42 0.53 -4.72
CA ILE A 94 -13.16 -0.89 -4.45
C ILE A 94 -11.66 -1.17 -4.61
N ALA A 95 -11.07 -0.78 -5.74
CA ALA A 95 -9.65 -0.96 -6.00
C ALA A 95 -8.78 -0.22 -4.97
N PHE A 96 -9.18 0.99 -4.56
CA PHE A 96 -8.51 1.75 -3.50
C PHE A 96 -8.58 1.04 -2.14
N GLY A 97 -9.75 0.53 -1.76
CA GLY A 97 -9.94 -0.22 -0.52
C GLY A 97 -9.11 -1.50 -0.44
N ILE A 98 -8.95 -2.22 -1.56
CA ILE A 98 -8.25 -3.52 -1.59
C ILE A 98 -6.74 -3.40 -1.36
N GLY A 99 -6.08 -2.31 -1.78
CA GLY A 99 -4.62 -2.22 -1.73
C GLY A 99 -4.08 -0.89 -1.24
N MET A 100 -4.42 0.20 -1.92
CA MET A 100 -3.85 1.52 -1.66
C MET A 100 -4.27 2.17 -0.34
N LEU A 101 -5.29 1.63 0.33
CA LEU A 101 -5.72 2.15 1.63
C LEU A 101 -4.71 1.84 2.73
N GLY A 102 -4.41 0.57 2.98
CA GLY A 102 -3.62 0.14 4.14
C GLY A 102 -2.13 -0.04 3.84
N VAL A 103 -1.81 -0.60 2.67
CA VAL A 103 -0.42 -0.98 2.35
C VAL A 103 0.55 0.21 2.42
N PRO A 104 0.24 1.41 1.88
CA PRO A 104 1.16 2.55 1.93
C PRO A 104 1.45 3.10 3.33
N TRP A 105 0.66 2.75 4.35
CA TRP A 105 0.94 3.12 5.75
C TRP A 105 1.89 2.13 6.42
N LEU A 106 1.82 0.86 6.04
CA LEU A 106 2.69 -0.20 6.56
C LEU A 106 4.05 -0.19 5.86
N TYR A 107 4.04 -0.03 4.54
CA TYR A 107 5.22 -0.18 3.69
C TYR A 107 6.43 0.68 4.09
N PRO A 108 6.29 1.98 4.45
CA PRO A 108 7.41 2.79 4.92
C PRO A 108 8.04 2.22 6.19
N THR A 109 7.26 1.61 7.08
CA THR A 109 7.79 1.03 8.32
C THR A 109 8.50 -0.31 8.08
N GLU A 110 8.06 -1.06 7.08
CA GLU A 110 8.66 -2.33 6.67
C GLU A 110 9.98 -2.10 5.92
N ILE A 111 10.08 -1.04 5.10
CA ILE A 111 11.25 -0.79 4.24
C ILE A 111 12.41 -0.05 4.91
N ASN A 112 12.13 0.72 5.96
CA ASN A 112 13.15 1.48 6.67
C ASN A 112 13.86 0.62 7.72
N SER A 113 15.17 0.85 7.89
CA SER A 113 15.95 0.23 8.96
C SER A 113 15.35 0.51 10.33
N ILE A 114 15.58 -0.40 11.29
CA ILE A 114 15.00 -0.31 12.65
C ILE A 114 15.29 1.06 13.29
N ALA A 115 16.50 1.61 13.10
CA ALA A 115 16.90 2.90 13.65
C ALA A 115 16.23 4.11 12.98
N MET A 116 15.88 4.02 11.69
CA MET A 116 15.33 5.13 10.91
C MET A 116 13.83 5.03 10.66
N ARG A 117 13.20 3.92 11.05
CA ARG A 117 11.78 3.62 10.83
C ARG A 117 10.84 4.76 11.16
N THR A 118 10.97 5.33 12.36
CA THR A 118 10.09 6.42 12.82
C THR A 118 10.24 7.67 11.95
N LYS A 119 11.48 8.01 11.54
CA LYS A 119 11.77 9.16 10.68
C LYS A 119 11.22 8.93 9.27
N GLY A 120 11.43 7.74 8.70
CA GLY A 120 10.90 7.37 7.39
C GLY A 120 9.36 7.39 7.35
N ALA A 121 8.71 6.86 8.38
CA ALA A 121 7.25 6.90 8.52
C ALA A 121 6.73 8.34 8.66
N ALA A 122 7.42 9.21 9.40
CA ALA A 122 7.07 10.61 9.54
C ALA A 122 7.16 11.37 8.20
N VAL A 123 8.22 11.15 7.42
CA VAL A 123 8.38 11.76 6.08
C VAL A 123 7.30 11.27 5.12
N SER A 124 6.98 9.97 5.13
CA SER A 124 5.89 9.41 4.32
C SER A 124 4.55 10.06 4.68
N THR A 125 4.25 10.17 5.98
CA THR A 125 3.01 10.78 6.48
C THR A 125 2.94 12.27 6.12
N ALA A 126 4.03 13.02 6.29
CA ALA A 126 4.10 14.43 5.90
C ALA A 126 3.85 14.61 4.39
N THR A 127 4.50 13.79 3.57
CA THR A 127 4.32 13.81 2.10
C THR A 127 2.88 13.48 1.71
N ASN A 128 2.25 12.52 2.40
CA ASN A 128 0.85 12.17 2.19
C ASN A 128 -0.08 13.37 2.45
N TRP A 129 0.08 14.05 3.60
CA TRP A 129 -0.77 15.18 3.96
C TRP A 129 -0.53 16.41 3.09
N ILE A 130 0.72 16.70 2.73
CA ILE A 130 1.04 17.79 1.79
C ILE A 130 0.40 17.52 0.43
N THR A 131 0.54 16.30 -0.09
CA THR A 131 -0.06 15.92 -1.38
C THR A 131 -1.58 15.98 -1.30
N ASN A 132 -2.18 15.51 -0.20
CA ASN A 132 -3.62 15.61 0.01
C ASN A 132 -4.11 17.06 -0.01
N PHE A 133 -3.42 17.96 0.71
CA PHE A 133 -3.72 19.39 0.70
C PHE A 133 -3.68 19.96 -0.72
N VAL A 134 -2.60 19.69 -1.47
CA VAL A 134 -2.48 20.14 -2.87
C VAL A 134 -3.68 19.65 -3.68
N ILE A 135 -3.96 18.33 -3.69
CA ILE A 135 -5.07 17.75 -4.46
C ILE A 135 -6.41 18.39 -4.09
N VAL A 136 -6.68 18.61 -2.80
CA VAL A 136 -7.93 19.23 -2.34
C VAL A 136 -8.07 20.66 -2.89
N GLN A 137 -6.98 21.43 -2.94
CA GLN A 137 -7.01 22.80 -3.49
C GLN A 137 -7.15 22.83 -5.02
N ILE A 138 -6.44 21.97 -5.76
CA ILE A 138 -6.50 21.98 -7.24
C ILE A 138 -7.75 21.30 -7.80
N THR A 139 -8.37 20.35 -7.10
CA THR A 139 -9.55 19.61 -7.58
C THR A 139 -10.74 20.50 -8.00
N PRO A 140 -11.23 21.45 -7.17
CA PRO A 140 -12.36 22.29 -7.57
C PRO A 140 -12.04 23.16 -8.79
N ILE A 141 -10.83 23.75 -8.83
CA ILE A 141 -10.36 24.57 -9.95
C ILE A 141 -10.25 23.73 -11.22
N GLY A 142 -9.72 22.50 -11.11
CA GLY A 142 -9.58 21.56 -12.21
C GLY A 142 -10.92 21.13 -12.79
N ILE A 143 -11.90 20.78 -11.95
CA ILE A 143 -13.24 20.38 -12.41
C ILE A 143 -13.93 21.54 -13.13
N GLN A 144 -13.84 22.76 -12.61
CA GLN A 144 -14.48 23.94 -13.21
C GLN A 144 -13.89 24.32 -14.57
N ASN A 145 -12.57 24.29 -14.71
CA ASN A 145 -11.89 24.77 -15.92
C ASN A 145 -11.66 23.68 -16.98
N LEU A 146 -11.38 22.44 -16.56
CA LEU A 146 -10.99 21.36 -17.47
C LEU A 146 -12.10 20.32 -17.70
N SER A 147 -13.17 20.33 -16.90
CA SER A 147 -14.30 19.40 -16.99
C SER A 147 -13.83 17.94 -17.10
N TRP A 148 -14.12 17.24 -18.22
CA TRP A 148 -13.72 15.85 -18.43
C TRP A 148 -12.19 15.66 -18.55
N ARG A 149 -11.43 16.70 -18.93
CA ARG A 149 -9.97 16.61 -19.12
C ARG A 149 -9.22 16.47 -17.80
N PHE A 150 -9.81 16.92 -16.69
CA PHE A 150 -9.19 16.81 -15.37
C PHE A 150 -8.93 15.35 -14.98
N TRP A 151 -9.78 14.42 -15.41
CA TRP A 151 -9.66 12.98 -15.13
C TRP A 151 -8.43 12.33 -15.80
N ILE A 152 -7.95 12.88 -16.92
CA ILE A 152 -6.73 12.43 -17.60
C ILE A 152 -5.54 12.48 -16.65
N VAL A 153 -5.46 13.50 -15.79
CA VAL A 153 -4.35 13.67 -14.84
C VAL A 153 -4.27 12.46 -13.91
N PHE A 154 -5.40 12.00 -13.37
CA PHE A 154 -5.42 10.81 -12.50
C PHE A 154 -5.14 9.52 -13.26
N THR A 155 -5.61 9.39 -14.51
CA THR A 155 -5.28 8.25 -15.36
C THR A 155 -3.77 8.17 -15.61
N VAL A 156 -3.14 9.28 -16.00
CA VAL A 156 -1.69 9.34 -16.28
C VAL A 156 -0.88 9.10 -15.02
N LEU A 157 -1.27 9.68 -13.88
CA LEU A 157 -0.59 9.42 -12.60
C LEU A 157 -0.67 7.94 -12.20
N ASN A 158 -1.84 7.31 -12.30
CA ASN A 158 -1.96 5.87 -12.04
C ASN A 158 -1.10 5.04 -13.00
N ALA A 159 -1.12 5.39 -14.30
CA ALA A 159 -0.31 4.73 -15.30
C ALA A 159 1.20 4.89 -15.04
N ALA A 160 1.64 6.02 -14.50
CA ALA A 160 3.03 6.27 -14.11
C ALA A 160 3.41 5.56 -12.80
N PHE A 161 2.48 5.40 -11.85
CA PHE A 161 2.74 4.67 -10.61
C PHE A 161 2.91 3.16 -10.83
N ILE A 162 2.23 2.56 -11.82
CA ILE A 162 2.38 1.13 -12.14
C ILE A 162 3.85 0.72 -12.39
N PRO A 163 4.61 1.33 -13.33
CA PRO A 163 6.00 0.99 -13.54
C PRO A 163 6.86 1.35 -12.33
N ILE A 164 6.56 2.43 -11.60
CA ILE A 164 7.31 2.79 -10.39
C ILE A 164 7.20 1.67 -9.34
N ILE A 165 5.99 1.22 -9.05
CA ILE A 165 5.75 0.10 -8.11
C ILE A 165 6.36 -1.19 -8.67
N TYR A 166 6.26 -1.42 -9.98
CA TYR A 166 6.79 -2.64 -10.56
C TYR A 166 8.32 -2.73 -10.47
N PHE A 167 9.04 -1.64 -10.78
CA PHE A 167 10.50 -1.64 -10.85
C PHE A 167 11.20 -1.39 -9.52
N PHE A 168 10.64 -0.54 -8.65
CA PHE A 168 11.35 -0.04 -7.46
C PHE A 168 10.87 -0.64 -6.14
N TYR A 169 9.68 -1.23 -6.08
CA TYR A 169 9.11 -1.69 -4.81
C TYR A 169 9.44 -3.16 -4.57
N PRO A 170 10.25 -3.52 -3.55
CA PRO A 170 10.39 -4.89 -3.10
C PRO A 170 9.13 -5.46 -2.44
N GLU A 171 8.99 -6.79 -2.46
CA GLU A 171 7.94 -7.48 -1.72
C GLU A 171 8.37 -7.64 -0.25
N THR A 172 7.56 -7.13 0.66
CA THR A 172 7.82 -7.11 2.11
C THR A 172 7.08 -8.19 2.88
N SER A 173 6.23 -8.97 2.21
CA SER A 173 5.42 -10.00 2.85
C SER A 173 6.22 -11.13 3.45
N ASN A 174 5.78 -11.60 4.62
CA ASN A 174 6.37 -12.74 5.34
C ASN A 174 7.87 -12.60 5.65
N ARG A 175 8.37 -11.37 5.73
CA ARG A 175 9.75 -11.07 6.12
C ARG A 175 9.80 -10.45 7.49
N THR A 176 10.89 -10.69 8.20
CA THR A 176 11.20 -9.93 9.40
C THR A 176 11.79 -8.58 9.02
N LEU A 177 11.84 -7.66 9.98
CA LEU A 177 12.41 -6.33 9.75
C LEU A 177 13.93 -6.40 9.59
N GLU A 178 14.55 -7.39 10.20
CA GLU A 178 15.96 -7.70 10.12
C GLU A 178 16.34 -8.24 8.73
N ASP A 179 15.49 -9.08 8.12
CA ASP A 179 15.72 -9.60 6.76
C ASP A 179 15.86 -8.45 5.74
N LEU A 180 15.05 -7.39 5.88
CA LEU A 180 15.11 -6.23 4.99
C LEU A 180 16.31 -5.32 5.30
N ASP A 181 16.67 -5.16 6.57
CA ASP A 181 17.88 -4.41 6.96
C ASP A 181 19.14 -5.09 6.38
N ASP A 182 19.23 -6.41 6.49
CA ASP A 182 20.30 -7.22 5.91
C ASP A 182 20.34 -7.15 4.38
N TYR A 183 19.18 -7.14 3.72
CA TYR A 183 19.10 -6.95 2.28
C TYR A 183 19.72 -5.61 1.85
N TYR A 184 19.32 -4.50 2.49
CA TYR A 184 19.82 -3.17 2.14
C TYR A 184 21.29 -2.95 2.50
N ARG A 185 21.81 -3.62 3.54
CA ARG A 185 23.24 -3.60 3.89
C ARG A 185 24.13 -4.14 2.78
N ASN A 186 23.61 -5.05 1.95
CA ASN A 186 24.35 -5.63 0.83
C ASN A 186 24.37 -4.74 -0.44
N ASN A 187 23.92 -3.48 -0.34
CA ASN A 187 23.85 -2.51 -1.45
C ASN A 187 23.18 -3.08 -2.71
N PRO A 188 21.90 -3.50 -2.62
CA PRO A 188 21.19 -4.07 -3.75
C PRO A 188 20.97 -3.03 -4.86
N PRO A 189 20.76 -3.47 -6.11
CA PRO A 189 20.41 -2.56 -7.19
C PRO A 189 19.08 -1.87 -6.91
N LEU A 190 18.96 -0.62 -7.37
CA LEU A 190 17.74 0.18 -7.21
C LEU A 190 16.52 -0.45 -7.93
N ILE A 191 16.76 -1.18 -9.03
CA ILE A 191 15.73 -1.90 -9.76
C ILE A 191 15.63 -3.32 -9.20
N VAL A 192 14.45 -3.66 -8.66
CA VAL A 192 14.22 -4.87 -7.88
C VAL A 192 13.86 -6.09 -8.75
N VAL A 193 13.44 -5.87 -10.00
CA VAL A 193 12.90 -6.91 -10.90
C VAL A 193 13.90 -8.03 -11.21
N GLY A 194 15.21 -7.80 -11.02
CA GLY A 194 16.25 -8.81 -11.21
C GLY A 194 16.45 -9.77 -10.03
N ASP A 195 15.95 -9.45 -8.83
CA ASP A 195 16.18 -10.23 -7.62
C ASP A 195 14.95 -11.09 -7.27
N LYS A 196 15.05 -12.39 -7.54
CA LYS A 196 13.98 -13.37 -7.27
C LYS A 196 13.68 -13.48 -5.78
N ASP A 197 14.69 -13.33 -4.93
CA ASP A 197 14.53 -13.46 -3.49
C ASP A 197 13.70 -12.30 -2.97
N VAL A 198 13.84 -11.10 -3.53
CA VAL A 198 13.14 -9.87 -3.11
C VAL A 198 11.74 -9.73 -3.70
N MET A 199 11.52 -10.39 -4.85
CA MET A 199 10.24 -10.39 -5.55
C MET A 199 9.29 -11.49 -5.04
N SER A 200 9.80 -12.45 -4.29
CA SER A 200 9.00 -13.52 -3.68
C SER A 200 8.20 -13.02 -2.47
N SER A 201 6.90 -13.37 -2.45
CA SER A 201 6.00 -13.20 -1.30
C SER A 201 6.26 -14.21 -0.18
N LYS A 202 6.91 -15.34 -0.50
CA LYS A 202 7.40 -16.29 0.51
C LYS A 202 8.77 -15.85 1.00
N ARG A 203 9.01 -16.00 2.30
CA ARG A 203 10.33 -15.76 2.90
C ARG A 203 11.39 -16.65 2.22
N PRO A 204 12.47 -16.08 1.66
CA PRO A 204 13.55 -16.87 1.06
C PRO A 204 14.23 -17.79 2.08
N ARG A 205 14.64 -18.99 1.65
CA ARG A 205 15.24 -20.02 2.52
C ARG A 205 16.49 -19.53 3.25
N ARG A 206 17.30 -18.69 2.59
CA ARG A 206 18.52 -18.13 3.15
C ARG A 206 18.28 -17.42 4.49
N TYR A 207 17.20 -16.65 4.61
CA TYR A 207 16.85 -15.94 5.85
C TYR A 207 16.39 -16.91 6.95
N ILE A 208 15.66 -17.98 6.58
CA ILE A 208 15.22 -19.03 7.51
C ILE A 208 16.43 -19.78 8.07
N GLU A 209 17.35 -20.20 7.20
CA GLU A 209 18.58 -20.90 7.60
C GLU A 209 19.47 -20.02 8.49
N GLN A 210 19.59 -18.72 8.18
CA GLN A 210 20.32 -17.77 9.03
C GLN A 210 19.70 -17.64 10.42
N GLU A 211 18.37 -17.57 10.52
CA GLU A 211 17.68 -17.51 11.80
C GLU A 211 17.82 -18.81 12.60
N GLU A 212 17.71 -19.97 11.95
CA GLU A 212 17.93 -21.28 12.58
C GLU A 212 19.35 -21.42 13.12
N LEU A 213 20.36 -21.02 12.34
CA LEU A 213 21.75 -20.99 12.76
C LEU A 213 21.96 -20.03 13.95
N HIS A 214 21.32 -18.86 13.92
CA HIS A 214 21.38 -17.92 15.04
C HIS A 214 20.75 -18.51 16.30
N ARG A 215 19.56 -19.13 16.20
CA ARG A 215 18.90 -19.82 17.31
C ARG A 215 19.75 -20.95 17.88
N GLN A 216 20.39 -21.76 17.04
CA GLN A 216 21.29 -22.82 17.49
C GLN A 216 22.52 -22.28 18.22
N ARG A 217 23.12 -21.17 17.75
CA ARG A 217 24.26 -20.52 18.42
C ARG A 217 23.88 -19.98 19.79
N VAL A 218 22.75 -19.29 19.88
CA VAL A 218 22.23 -18.75 21.15
C VAL A 218 21.88 -19.88 22.12
N ALA A 219 21.28 -20.97 21.65
CA ALA A 219 20.98 -22.14 22.47
C ALA A 219 22.25 -22.82 22.99
N ARG A 220 23.29 -22.96 22.15
CA ARG A 220 24.59 -23.51 22.57
C ARG A 220 25.26 -22.63 23.62
N GLN A 221 25.34 -21.33 23.40
CA GLN A 221 25.90 -20.39 24.38
C GLN A 221 25.10 -20.39 25.70
N SER A 222 23.77 -20.44 25.63
CA SER A 222 22.93 -20.51 26.84
C SER A 222 23.15 -21.81 27.61
N GLY A 223 23.31 -22.94 26.92
CA GLY A 223 23.64 -24.23 27.52
C GLY A 223 25.03 -24.24 28.15
N GLU A 224 26.03 -23.68 27.48
CA GLU A 224 27.40 -23.52 28.01
C GLU A 224 27.42 -22.64 29.26
N VAL A 225 26.69 -21.51 29.26
CA VAL A 225 26.57 -20.62 30.42
C VAL A 225 25.85 -21.31 31.58
N SER A 226 24.79 -22.07 31.30
CA SER A 226 24.07 -22.82 32.35
C SER A 226 24.93 -23.93 32.95
N ARG A 227 25.76 -24.60 32.14
CA ARG A 227 26.70 -25.63 32.58
C ARG A 227 27.88 -25.03 33.35
N ALA A 228 28.39 -23.87 32.94
CA ALA A 228 29.41 -23.15 33.67
C ALA A 228 28.90 -22.75 35.07
N LYS A 229 27.66 -22.25 35.17
CA LYS A 229 27.02 -21.91 36.44
C LYS A 229 26.84 -23.11 37.38
N SER A 230 26.43 -24.27 36.85
CA SER A 230 26.27 -25.48 37.68
C SER A 230 27.60 -26.00 38.23
N VAL A 231 28.68 -25.96 37.43
CA VAL A 231 30.02 -26.35 37.87
C VAL A 231 30.53 -25.41 38.97
N THR A 232 30.42 -24.08 38.79
CA THR A 232 30.78 -23.14 39.87
C THR A 232 29.93 -23.30 41.12
N GLN A 233 28.68 -23.76 41.01
CA GLN A 233 27.82 -23.99 42.16
C GLN A 233 28.15 -25.30 42.88
N GLU A 234 28.60 -26.34 42.17
CA GLU A 234 29.14 -27.57 42.76
C GLU A 234 30.48 -27.30 43.46
N ASP A 235 31.39 -26.57 42.83
CA ASP A 235 32.69 -26.17 43.42
C ASP A 235 32.47 -25.34 44.71
N HIS A 236 31.51 -24.42 44.70
CA HIS A 236 31.14 -23.66 45.90
C HIS A 236 30.54 -24.52 47.02
N ILE A 237 29.90 -25.66 46.72
CA ILE A 237 29.32 -26.55 47.75
C ILE A 237 30.40 -27.50 48.31
N GLU A 238 31.39 -27.88 47.50
CA GLU A 238 32.53 -28.68 47.96
C GLU A 238 33.46 -27.89 48.92
N ASP A 239 33.64 -26.59 48.71
CA ASP A 239 34.46 -25.71 49.57
C ASP A 239 33.90 -25.56 51.02
N TYR A 240 32.62 -25.88 51.26
CA TYR A 240 32.01 -25.86 52.61
C TYR A 240 31.94 -27.24 53.29
N ARG A 241 32.52 -28.29 52.69
CA ARG A 241 32.52 -29.67 53.24
C ARG A 241 33.83 -30.09 53.92
N VAL A 242 34.75 -29.15 54.17
CA VAL A 242 36.01 -29.38 54.90
C VAL A 242 35.92 -28.88 56.33
#